data_AF-A0A8X6F134-F1
#
_entry.id   AF-A0A8X6F134-F1
#
_cell.length_a   1.000
_cell.length_b   1.000
_cell.length_c   1.000
_cell.angle_alpha   90.00
_cell.angle_beta   90.00
_cell.angle_gamma   90.00
#
_symmetry.space_group_name_H-M   'P 1'
#
loop_
_entity.id
_entity.type
_entity.pdbx_description
1 polymer ?
#
loop_
_entity_poly.entity_id
_entity_poly.type
_entity_poly.pdbx_seq_one_letter_code
_entity_poly.pdbx_strand_id
1 'polypeptide(L)'
;MPVDIRPTDVIVIRRLDNRLRNMGSVWPTANLHDTGIPRSGLTVAQAYAILHRVEETLEVSTRVLVREMTSTKSTVHRLLRSERLYPFRYTTV
;
A
#
# COMPACT_ATOMS: atom_id res chain seq x y z
N MET A 1 -27.58 6.86 -31.88
CA MET A 1 -26.42 5.96 -31.94
C MET A 1 -26.84 4.62 -31.36
N PRO A 2 -26.85 3.51 -32.12
CA PRO A 2 -27.08 2.20 -31.54
C PRO A 2 -25.87 1.82 -30.67
N VAL A 3 -26.13 1.32 -29.46
CA VAL A 3 -25.09 0.80 -28.57
C VAL A 3 -24.72 -0.59 -29.10
N ASP A 4 -23.50 -0.73 -29.61
CA ASP A 4 -22.93 -2.02 -29.99
C ASP A 4 -22.84 -2.93 -28.75
N ILE A 5 -23.81 -3.83 -28.59
CA ILE A 5 -23.74 -4.90 -27.59
C ILE A 5 -22.84 -5.98 -28.18
N ARG A 6 -21.54 -5.91 -27.88
CA ARG A 6 -20.61 -7.02 -28.14
C ARG A 6 -21.13 -8.26 -27.39
N PRO A 7 -21.07 -9.48 -27.96
CA PRO A 7 -21.42 -10.68 -27.22
C PRO A 7 -20.56 -10.77 -25.96
N THR A 8 -21.20 -10.77 -24.79
CA THR A 8 -20.50 -10.99 -23.53
C THR A 8 -19.92 -12.39 -23.56
N ASP A 9 -18.60 -12.51 -23.47
CA ASP A 9 -17.90 -13.79 -23.38
C ASP A 9 -18.50 -14.62 -22.22
N VAL A 10 -18.91 -15.86 -22.53
CA VAL A 10 -19.48 -16.81 -21.56
C VAL A 10 -18.58 -16.97 -20.34
N ILE A 11 -17.26 -16.85 -20.51
CA ILE A 11 -16.27 -16.89 -19.43
C ILE A 11 -16.44 -15.71 -18.47
N VAL A 12 -16.75 -14.52 -18.99
CA VAL A 12 -16.99 -13.32 -18.17
C VAL A 12 -18.27 -13.50 -17.34
N ILE A 13 -19.35 -14.01 -17.95
CA ILE A 13 -20.61 -14.27 -17.24
C ILE A 13 -20.41 -15.29 -16.12
N ARG A 14 -19.71 -16.40 -16.38
CA ARG A 14 -19.39 -17.41 -15.37
C ARG A 14 -18.55 -16.85 -14.23
N ARG A 15 -17.59 -15.97 -14.52
CA ARG A 15 -16.78 -15.29 -13.48
C ARG A 15 -17.63 -14.36 -12.62
N LEU A 16 -18.60 -13.65 -13.20
CA LEU A 16 -19.51 -12.78 -12.45
C LEU A 16 -20.46 -13.58 -11.56
N ASP A 17 -21.07 -14.66 -12.07
CA ASP A 17 -21.90 -15.57 -11.26
C ASP A 17 -21.10 -16.18 -10.10
N ASN A 18 -19.86 -16.61 -10.37
CA ASN A 18 -18.97 -17.15 -9.34
C ASN A 18 -18.65 -16.11 -8.26
N ARG A 19 -18.40 -14.84 -8.63
CA ARG A 19 -18.18 -13.78 -7.64
C ARG A 19 -19.45 -13.47 -6.85
N LEU A 20 -20.61 -13.45 -7.50
CA LEU A 20 -21.88 -13.23 -6.82
C LEU A 20 -22.15 -14.32 -5.79
N ARG A 21 -21.92 -15.60 -6.14
CA ARG A 21 -22.14 -16.73 -5.23
C ARG A 21 -21.15 -16.77 -4.06
N ASN A 22 -19.88 -16.46 -4.28
CA ASN A 22 -18.85 -16.60 -3.24
C ASN A 22 -18.59 -15.32 -2.43
N MET A 23 -18.75 -14.15 -3.04
CA MET A 23 -18.43 -12.85 -2.43
C MET A 23 -19.67 -11.97 -2.23
N GLY A 24 -20.85 -12.39 -2.70
CA GLY A 24 -22.08 -11.59 -2.64
C GLY A 24 -22.05 -10.33 -3.52
N SER A 25 -21.07 -10.24 -4.44
CA SER A 25 -20.81 -9.03 -5.21
C SER A 25 -20.37 -9.37 -6.64
N VAL A 26 -20.93 -8.66 -7.63
CA VAL A 26 -20.48 -8.73 -9.03
C VAL A 26 -19.33 -7.76 -9.31
N TRP A 27 -19.02 -6.89 -8.36
CA TRP A 27 -17.95 -5.92 -8.51
C TRP A 27 -16.62 -6.66 -8.70
N PRO A 28 -15.73 -6.13 -9.56
CA PRO A 28 -14.36 -6.59 -9.58
C PRO A 28 -13.80 -6.51 -8.16
N THR A 29 -13.05 -7.53 -7.75
CA THR A 29 -12.27 -7.46 -6.52
C THR A 29 -11.38 -6.22 -6.63
N ALA A 30 -11.71 -5.19 -5.87
CA ALA A 30 -11.03 -3.91 -5.92
C ALA A 30 -9.54 -4.18 -5.75
N ASN A 31 -8.73 -3.74 -6.71
CA ASN A 31 -7.27 -3.78 -6.65
C ASN A 31 -6.61 -5.18 -6.66
N LEU A 32 -7.25 -6.20 -7.24
CA LEU A 32 -6.53 -7.45 -7.59
C LEU A 32 -5.75 -7.32 -8.91
N HIS A 33 -5.24 -6.13 -9.23
CA HIS A 33 -3.98 -6.10 -9.97
C HIS A 33 -2.93 -6.53 -8.94
N ASP A 34 -2.12 -7.54 -9.26
CA ASP A 34 -0.96 -7.93 -8.47
C ASP A 34 -0.21 -6.68 -7.99
N THR A 35 -0.52 -6.21 -6.79
CA THR A 35 0.22 -5.11 -6.14
C THR A 35 1.58 -5.61 -5.68
N GLY A 36 1.93 -6.86 -6.06
CA GLY A 36 3.07 -7.61 -5.61
C GLY A 36 3.00 -7.86 -4.12
N ILE A 37 3.84 -8.76 -3.65
CA ILE A 37 4.21 -8.76 -2.23
C ILE A 37 4.84 -7.38 -1.97
N PRO A 38 4.49 -6.68 -0.87
CA PRO A 38 5.12 -5.42 -0.53
C PRO A 38 6.63 -5.61 -0.53
N ARG A 39 7.32 -4.99 -1.50
CA ARG A 39 8.80 -5.03 -1.64
C ARG A 39 9.50 -4.22 -0.56
N SER A 40 8.84 -3.97 0.56
CA SER A 40 9.46 -3.35 1.72
C SER A 40 10.20 -4.51 2.33
N GLY A 41 11.53 -4.53 2.24
CA GLY A 41 12.35 -5.45 3.04
C GLY A 41 12.24 -5.20 4.55
N LEU A 42 11.12 -4.64 5.01
CA LEU A 42 10.74 -4.40 6.39
C LEU A 42 9.69 -5.42 6.77
N THR A 43 9.87 -6.05 7.92
CA THR A 43 8.79 -6.76 8.59
C THR A 43 7.78 -5.75 9.14
N VAL A 44 6.56 -6.21 9.42
CA VAL A 44 5.52 -5.38 10.06
C VAL A 44 6.01 -4.78 11.38
N ALA A 45 6.76 -5.56 12.17
CA ALA A 45 7.31 -5.10 13.45
C ALA A 45 8.35 -3.98 13.26
N GLN A 46 9.23 -4.08 12.27
CA GLN A 46 10.21 -3.02 11.98
C GLN A 46 9.52 -1.76 11.49
N ALA A 47 8.51 -1.89 10.62
CA ALA A 47 7.73 -0.74 10.18
C ALA A 47 7.05 -0.04 11.38
N TYR A 48 6.45 -0.81 12.27
CA TYR A 48 5.81 -0.27 13.47
C TYR A 48 6.82 0.44 14.39
N ALA A 49 7.99 -0.17 14.63
CA ALA A 49 9.04 0.45 15.44
C ALA A 49 9.55 1.78 14.85
N ILE A 50 9.70 1.87 13.52
CA ILE A 50 10.06 3.12 12.84
C ILE A 50 9.00 4.20 13.08
N LEU A 51 7.72 3.86 12.92
CA LEU A 51 6.62 4.81 13.09
C LEU A 51 6.51 5.28 14.53
N HIS A 52 6.59 4.36 15.50
CA HIS A 52 6.60 4.68 16.92
C HIS A 52 7.77 5.61 17.28
N ARG A 53 8.96 5.34 16.74
CA ARG A 53 10.15 6.18 16.99
C ARG A 53 10.01 7.60 16.45
N VAL A 54 9.36 7.76 15.29
CA VAL A 54 9.08 9.08 14.71
C VAL A 54 7.98 9.81 15.50
N GLU A 55 7.02 9.08 16.07
CA GLU A 55 5.99 9.65 16.93
C GLU A 55 6.58 10.13 18.27
N GLU A 56 7.47 9.36 18.90
CA GLU A 56 8.18 9.75 20.12
C GLU A 56 9.07 10.99 19.91
N THR A 57 9.71 11.11 18.76
CA THR A 57 10.63 12.21 18.46
C THR A 57 10.55 12.58 16.99
N LEU A 58 9.72 13.59 16.69
CA LEU A 58 9.45 14.09 15.34
C LEU A 58 10.70 14.57 14.58
N GLU A 59 11.79 14.92 15.27
CA GLU A 59 13.05 15.38 14.68
C GLU A 59 14.08 14.26 14.46
N VAL A 60 13.71 13.00 14.70
CA VAL A 60 14.63 11.87 14.49
C VAL A 60 15.08 11.80 13.04
N SER A 61 16.40 11.88 12.84
CA SER A 61 16.97 11.80 11.51
C SER A 61 16.78 10.41 10.89
N THR A 62 16.52 10.38 9.58
CA THR A 62 16.40 9.11 8.83
C THR A 62 17.65 8.24 8.91
N ARG A 63 18.84 8.83 9.12
CA ARG A 63 20.09 8.07 9.32
C ARG A 63 20.09 7.27 10.62
N VAL A 64 19.49 7.82 11.68
CA VAL A 64 19.36 7.13 12.98
C VAL A 64 18.41 5.94 12.83
N LEU A 65 17.22 6.15 12.23
CA LEU A 65 16.24 5.08 11.99
C LEU A 65 16.81 3.91 11.17
N VAL A 66 17.59 4.23 10.13
CA VAL A 66 18.29 3.24 9.28
C VAL A 66 19.23 2.36 10.11
N ARG A 67 20.00 2.97 11.03
CA ARG A 67 20.93 2.25 11.91
C ARG A 67 20.19 1.42 12.95
N GLU A 68 19.22 2.00 13.64
CA GLU A 68 18.47 1.33 14.72
C GLU A 68 17.71 0.10 14.18
N MET A 69 17.12 0.21 12.99
CA MET A 69 16.24 -0.82 12.44
C MET A 69 16.92 -1.72 11.41
N THR A 70 18.26 -1.64 11.29
CA THR A 70 19.09 -2.38 10.31
C THR A 70 18.46 -2.41 8.90
N SER A 71 17.87 -1.29 8.52
CA SER A 71 17.05 -1.15 7.31
C SER A 71 17.72 -0.20 6.34
N THR A 72 17.36 -0.25 5.05
CA THR A 72 17.95 0.68 4.09
C THR A 72 17.28 2.05 4.15
N LYS A 73 18.03 3.10 3.79
CA LYS A 73 17.49 4.47 3.68
C LYS A 73 16.28 4.55 2.76
N SER A 74 16.29 3.82 1.64
CA SER A 74 15.18 3.83 0.69
C SER A 74 13.93 3.18 1.28
N THR A 75 14.07 2.10 2.06
CA THR A 75 12.93 1.45 2.72
C THR A 75 12.31 2.35 3.78
N VAL A 76 13.13 2.97 4.63
CA VAL A 76 12.67 3.94 5.65
C VAL A 76 11.98 5.13 4.98
N HIS A 77 12.59 5.73 3.94
CA HIS A 77 11.96 6.84 3.21
C HIS A 77 10.62 6.45 2.58
N ARG A 78 10.52 5.23 2.04
CA ARG A 78 9.29 4.76 1.38
C ARG A 78 8.16 4.58 2.39
N LEU A 79 8.46 4.02 3.56
CA LEU A 79 7.51 3.88 4.66
C LEU A 79 7.03 5.25 5.17
N LEU A 80 7.97 6.15 5.46
CA LEU A 80 7.64 7.49 5.93
C LEU A 80 6.81 8.27 4.90
N ARG A 81 7.06 8.08 3.60
CA ARG A 81 6.26 8.66 2.52
C ARG A 81 4.85 8.07 2.43
N SER A 82 4.67 6.76 2.66
CA SER A 82 3.33 6.14 2.63
C SER A 82 2.46 6.65 3.78
N GLU A 83 3.06 6.84 4.95
CA GLU A 83 2.38 7.37 6.14
C GLU A 83 2.30 8.90 6.19
N ARG A 84 2.78 9.60 5.15
CA ARG A 84 2.84 11.07 5.08
C ARG A 84 3.62 11.74 6.23
N LEU A 85 4.54 11.00 6.85
CA LEU A 85 5.42 11.47 7.91
C LEU A 85 6.73 11.95 7.28
N TYR A 86 6.77 13.18 6.76
CA TYR A 86 8.03 13.73 6.26
C TYR A 86 8.94 14.12 7.44
N PRO A 87 10.22 13.69 7.46
CA PRO A 87 11.20 14.11 8.46
C PRO A 87 11.52 15.62 8.45
N PHE A 88 11.08 16.35 7.42
CA PHE A 88 11.26 17.78 7.30
C PHE A 88 9.89 18.45 7.27
N ARG A 89 9.33 18.69 8.46
CA ARG A 89 8.43 19.84 8.61
C ARG A 89 9.32 21.07 8.54
N TYR A 90 9.49 21.65 7.35
CA TYR A 90 9.85 23.06 7.29
C TYR A 90 8.71 23.77 8.02
N THR A 91 9.02 24.33 9.17
CA THR A 91 8.15 25.22 9.94
C THR A 91 7.27 26.04 8.99
N THR A 92 5.95 25.83 9.03
CA THR A 92 5.02 26.88 8.63
C THR A 92 5.30 28.05 9.56
N VAL A 93 5.91 29.08 8.99
CA VAL A 93 6.05 30.42 9.57
C VAL A 93 4.68 31.09 9.58
#